data_AF-A0A9Q1J2K7-F1
#
_entry.id   AF-A0A9Q1J2K7-F1
#
_cell.length_a   1.000
_cell.length_b   1.000
_cell.length_c   1.000
_cell.angle_alpha   90.00
_cell.angle_beta   90.00
_cell.angle_gamma   90.00
#
_symmetry.space_group_name_H-M   'P 1'
#
loop_
_entity.id
_entity.type
_entity.pdbx_description
1 polymer ?
#
loop_
_entity_poly.entity_id
_entity_poly.type
_entity_poly.pdbx_seq_one_letter_code
_entity_poly.pdbx_strand_id
1 'polypeptide(L)'
;MPRGGKKGHKGRGKQFSNPEEIDRQMRVQREKEANGGAEPESSSGSDEESSDEDYEHKKKKGVEGLIEIENPNRVSQKSKKVAELDTSAPKELSRREREEIEKQRAKERYMKLHLEGKTEQARADLARLAIIKKQREDAARKRDELRKDKEADEAKSKR
;
A
#
# COMPACT_ATOMS: atom_id res chain seq x y z
N MET A 1 49.59 -21.61 7.60
CA MET A 1 48.61 -21.01 6.67
C MET A 1 47.35 -20.64 7.46
N PRO A 2 47.03 -19.35 7.66
CA PRO A 2 45.82 -18.98 8.41
C PRO A 2 44.58 -19.18 7.52
N ARG A 3 43.63 -20.00 8.00
CA ARG A 3 42.36 -20.30 7.34
C ARG A 3 41.43 -19.09 7.43
N GLY A 4 40.88 -18.69 6.28
CA GLY A 4 40.05 -17.49 6.11
C GLY A 4 38.90 -17.39 7.11
N GLY A 5 38.89 -16.29 7.87
CA GLY A 5 37.80 -15.96 8.79
C GLY A 5 36.50 -15.62 8.06
N LYS A 6 35.37 -16.01 8.65
CA LYS A 6 34.02 -15.66 8.17
C LYS A 6 33.90 -14.15 8.02
N LYS A 7 33.65 -13.69 6.78
CA LYS A 7 33.46 -12.28 6.43
C LYS A 7 32.19 -11.78 7.12
N GLY A 8 32.34 -11.01 8.20
CA GLY A 8 31.19 -10.47 8.94
C GLY A 8 30.35 -9.54 8.06
N HIS A 9 29.04 -9.76 8.03
CA HIS A 9 28.08 -8.89 7.33
C HIS A 9 27.76 -7.59 8.09
N LYS A 10 28.59 -7.20 9.07
CA LYS A 10 28.45 -5.92 9.77
C LYS A 10 28.94 -4.81 8.84
N GLY A 11 28.00 -4.00 8.34
CA GLY A 11 28.30 -2.83 7.51
C GLY A 11 27.96 -2.97 6.02
N ARG A 12 27.32 -4.06 5.57
CA ARG A 12 26.71 -4.06 4.22
C ARG A 12 25.53 -3.09 4.25
N GLY A 13 25.69 -1.93 3.61
CA GLY A 13 24.67 -0.88 3.58
C GLY A 13 23.30 -1.46 3.22
N LYS A 14 22.25 -1.00 3.92
CA LYS A 14 20.86 -1.45 3.72
C LYS A 14 20.52 -1.27 2.24
N GLN A 15 20.50 -2.37 1.49
CA GLN A 15 20.01 -2.38 0.13
C GLN A 15 18.49 -2.35 0.25
N PHE A 16 17.87 -1.24 -0.16
CA PHE A 16 16.42 -1.22 -0.32
C PHE A 16 16.11 -2.07 -1.55
N SER A 17 15.24 -3.07 -1.40
CA SER A 17 14.75 -3.87 -2.53
C SER A 17 14.07 -2.95 -3.55
N ASN A 18 14.22 -3.27 -4.84
CA ASN A 18 13.53 -2.56 -5.92
C ASN A 18 12.01 -2.70 -5.70
N PRO A 19 11.19 -1.64 -5.84
CA PRO A 19 9.73 -1.73 -5.69
C PRO A 19 9.08 -2.87 -6.49
N GLU A 20 9.54 -3.13 -7.72
CA GLU A 20 9.03 -4.24 -8.53
C GLU A 20 9.31 -5.63 -7.93
N GLU A 21 10.39 -5.75 -7.16
CA GLU A 21 10.80 -6.98 -6.50
C GLU A 21 9.98 -7.23 -5.23
N ILE A 22 9.62 -6.15 -4.52
CA ILE A 22 8.70 -6.20 -3.37
C ILE A 22 7.32 -6.66 -3.82
N ASP A 23 6.79 -6.06 -4.89
CA ASP A 23 5.47 -6.43 -5.42
C ASP A 23 5.42 -7.88 -5.88
N ARG A 24 6.50 -8.36 -6.50
CA ARG A 24 6.63 -9.76 -6.90
C ARG A 24 6.66 -10.69 -5.70
N GLN A 25 7.36 -10.34 -4.63
CA GLN A 25 7.40 -11.13 -3.39
C GLN A 25 6.02 -11.20 -2.72
N MET A 26 5.32 -10.07 -2.63
CA MET A 26 3.96 -10.00 -2.06
C MET A 26 2.97 -10.83 -2.88
N ARG A 27 3.07 -10.81 -4.20
CA ARG A 27 2.24 -11.62 -5.09
C ARG A 27 2.51 -13.12 -4.90
N VAL A 28 3.78 -13.51 -4.81
CA VAL A 28 4.16 -14.91 -4.58
C VAL A 28 3.69 -15.40 -3.20
N GLN A 29 3.76 -14.56 -2.16
CA GLN A 29 3.19 -14.90 -0.84
C GLN A 29 1.69 -15.11 -0.91
N ARG A 30 0.96 -14.17 -1.52
CA ARG A 30 -0.50 -14.28 -1.70
C ARG A 30 -0.91 -15.52 -2.52
N GLU A 31 -0.14 -15.86 -3.55
CA GLU A 31 -0.38 -17.07 -4.37
C GLU A 31 -0.07 -18.36 -3.60
N LYS A 32 0.89 -18.34 -2.67
CA LYS A 32 1.18 -19.48 -1.78
C LYS A 32 0.12 -19.64 -0.69
N GLU A 33 -0.38 -18.54 -0.12
CA GLU A 33 -1.47 -18.53 0.85
C GLU A 33 -2.78 -19.01 0.20
N ALA A 34 -3.06 -18.59 -1.04
CA ALA A 34 -4.24 -19.02 -1.79
C ALA A 34 -4.21 -20.50 -2.20
N ASN A 35 -3.01 -21.10 -2.35
CA ASN A 35 -2.85 -22.51 -2.72
C ASN A 35 -2.72 -23.47 -1.53
N GLY A 36 -2.96 -23.00 -0.29
CA GLY A 36 -3.06 -23.86 0.89
C GLY A 36 -1.73 -24.44 1.39
N GLY A 37 -0.95 -23.61 2.09
CA GLY A 37 -0.10 -24.00 3.23
C GLY A 37 0.92 -25.14 3.05
N ALA A 38 2.16 -24.77 2.70
CA ALA A 38 3.35 -25.56 3.07
C ALA A 38 4.43 -24.61 3.61
N GLU A 39 4.49 -24.54 4.95
CA GLU A 39 5.56 -23.90 5.75
C GLU A 39 6.92 -24.57 5.51
N PRO A 40 8.02 -23.83 5.74
CA PRO A 40 8.90 -24.27 6.82
C PRO A 40 9.15 -23.15 7.86
N GLU A 41 8.64 -23.41 9.06
CA GLU A 41 9.25 -23.19 10.37
C GLU A 41 10.35 -22.12 10.49
N SER A 42 9.97 -20.96 11.07
CA SER A 42 10.84 -20.28 12.03
C SER A 42 10.04 -19.87 13.26
N SER A 43 10.43 -20.43 14.40
CA SER A 43 9.79 -20.30 15.69
C SER A 43 9.89 -18.87 16.23
N SER A 44 8.75 -18.25 16.49
CA SER A 44 8.60 -17.25 17.55
C SER A 44 7.25 -17.48 18.21
N GLY A 45 7.24 -18.42 19.15
CA GLY A 45 6.14 -18.57 20.11
C GLY A 45 6.34 -17.57 21.24
N SER A 46 5.35 -16.72 21.47
CA SER A 46 5.07 -16.12 22.77
C SER A 46 3.60 -15.68 22.77
N ASP A 47 2.74 -16.60 23.20
CA ASP A 47 1.56 -16.38 24.03
C ASP A 47 0.76 -15.09 23.80
N GLU A 48 -0.19 -15.16 22.85
CA GLU A 48 -1.36 -14.28 22.85
C GLU A 48 -2.46 -15.00 23.65
N GLU A 49 -2.45 -14.80 24.98
CA GLU A 49 -3.59 -15.13 25.85
C GLU A 49 -4.76 -14.22 25.48
N SER A 50 -5.47 -14.57 24.41
CA SER A 50 -6.80 -14.05 24.10
C SER A 50 -7.80 -14.74 25.01
N SER A 51 -7.75 -14.37 26.29
CA SER A 51 -8.73 -14.81 27.30
C SER A 51 -9.93 -13.85 27.28
N ASP A 52 -10.71 -13.91 26.20
CA ASP A 52 -12.04 -13.30 26.15
C ASP A 52 -13.06 -14.33 25.62
N GLU A 53 -13.10 -15.47 26.32
CA GLU A 53 -14.18 -16.44 26.19
C GLU A 53 -14.96 -16.51 27.51
N ASP A 54 -16.15 -15.90 27.45
CA ASP A 54 -17.38 -16.51 27.91
C ASP A 54 -17.57 -16.57 29.44
N TYR A 55 -17.76 -15.39 30.06
CA TYR A 55 -18.12 -15.28 31.48
C TYR A 55 -19.59 -15.66 31.79
N GLU A 56 -20.45 -15.86 30.80
CA GLU A 56 -21.87 -16.22 31.01
C GLU A 56 -22.09 -17.74 30.95
N HIS A 57 -21.24 -18.51 30.25
CA HIS A 57 -21.31 -19.97 30.21
C HIS A 57 -20.30 -20.70 31.11
N LYS A 58 -19.42 -19.97 31.80
CA LYS A 58 -18.69 -20.53 32.94
C LYS A 58 -19.71 -20.90 34.02
N LYS A 59 -19.85 -22.20 34.30
CA LYS A 59 -20.62 -22.70 35.44
C LYS A 59 -20.17 -21.93 36.68
N LYS A 60 -21.02 -21.01 37.17
CA LYS A 60 -20.71 -20.15 38.32
C LYS A 60 -20.24 -21.02 39.46
N LYS A 61 -19.05 -20.78 39.99
CA LYS A 61 -18.46 -21.63 41.03
C LYS A 61 -18.80 -21.03 42.39
N GLY A 62 -19.30 -21.86 43.31
CA GLY A 62 -19.58 -21.43 44.68
C GLY A 62 -20.69 -20.38 44.79
N VAL A 63 -20.44 -19.32 45.56
CA VAL A 63 -21.44 -18.30 45.96
C VAL A 63 -21.69 -17.25 44.85
N GLU A 64 -20.89 -17.23 43.78
CA GLU A 64 -21.02 -16.30 42.65
C GLU A 64 -22.38 -16.36 41.93
N GLY A 65 -23.10 -17.48 42.05
CA GLY A 65 -24.45 -17.63 41.51
C GLY A 65 -25.56 -17.11 42.43
N LEU A 66 -25.25 -16.87 43.70
CA LEU A 66 -26.21 -16.50 44.74
C LEU A 66 -26.30 -14.98 44.95
N ILE A 67 -25.29 -14.23 44.52
CA ILE A 67 -25.25 -12.77 44.64
C ILE A 67 -25.81 -12.15 43.36
N GLU A 68 -26.89 -11.38 43.52
CA GLU A 68 -27.50 -10.60 42.45
C GLU A 68 -26.62 -9.38 42.13
N ILE A 69 -26.17 -9.26 40.87
CA ILE A 69 -25.32 -8.16 40.43
C ILE A 69 -26.22 -7.00 39.98
N GLU A 70 -26.54 -6.07 40.88
CA GLU A 70 -27.28 -4.82 40.62
C GLU A 70 -26.39 -3.70 40.02
N ASN A 71 -25.49 -4.04 39.11
CA ASN A 71 -24.68 -3.02 38.45
C ASN A 71 -25.48 -2.45 37.25
N PRO A 72 -25.92 -1.17 37.28
CA PRO A 72 -26.73 -0.59 36.22
C PRO A 72 -25.97 -0.45 34.88
N ASN A 73 -24.64 -0.45 34.90
CA ASN A 73 -23.80 -0.44 33.70
C ASN A 73 -23.44 -1.86 33.22
N ARG A 74 -23.96 -2.92 33.86
CA ARG A 74 -23.68 -4.30 33.46
C ARG A 74 -24.48 -4.64 32.20
N VAL A 75 -23.77 -4.74 31.09
CA VAL A 75 -24.33 -5.19 29.82
C VAL A 75 -24.40 -6.73 29.84
N SER A 76 -25.59 -7.29 29.99
CA SER A 76 -25.79 -8.74 29.86
C SER A 76 -25.86 -9.13 28.39
N GLN A 77 -24.95 -10.01 27.96
CA GLN A 77 -24.91 -10.55 26.60
C GLN A 77 -26.03 -11.60 26.48
N LYS A 78 -27.16 -11.23 25.87
CA LYS A 78 -28.22 -12.19 25.52
C LYS A 78 -27.91 -12.77 24.14
N SER A 79 -27.79 -14.09 24.03
CA SER A 79 -27.61 -14.78 22.75
C SER A 79 -28.82 -14.55 21.84
N LYS A 80 -28.65 -13.73 20.79
CA LYS A 80 -29.68 -13.52 19.76
C LYS A 80 -29.64 -14.65 18.75
N LYS A 81 -30.81 -15.08 18.26
CA LYS A 81 -30.91 -16.08 17.20
C LYS A 81 -30.48 -15.47 15.87
N VAL A 82 -29.71 -16.23 15.09
CA VAL A 82 -29.14 -15.79 13.80
C VAL A 82 -30.22 -15.29 12.81
N ALA A 83 -31.44 -15.83 12.89
CA ALA A 83 -32.57 -15.43 12.05
C ALA A 83 -33.12 -14.01 12.32
N GLU A 84 -32.81 -13.41 13.47
CA GLU A 84 -33.27 -12.06 13.85
C GLU A 84 -32.21 -10.98 13.58
N LEU A 85 -31.04 -11.35 13.05
CA LEU A 85 -29.99 -10.41 12.68
C LEU A 85 -30.33 -9.76 11.33
N ASP A 86 -30.88 -8.54 11.37
CA ASP A 86 -31.06 -7.72 10.19
C ASP A 86 -29.70 -7.24 9.65
N THR A 87 -29.24 -7.91 8.59
CA THR A 87 -27.99 -7.61 7.88
C THR A 87 -28.16 -6.50 6.83
N SER A 88 -29.39 -6.01 6.63
CA SER A 88 -29.69 -4.99 5.62
C SER A 88 -29.46 -3.56 6.12
N ALA A 89 -29.33 -3.35 7.44
CA ALA A 89 -29.05 -2.04 7.99
C ALA A 89 -27.58 -1.64 7.70
N PRO A 90 -27.31 -0.43 7.17
CA PRO A 90 -25.96 0.02 6.93
C PRO A 90 -25.21 0.01 8.26
N LYS A 91 -24.28 -0.93 8.40
CA LYS A 91 -23.41 -1.03 9.57
C LYS A 91 -22.68 0.30 9.68
N GLU A 92 -23.03 1.05 10.71
CA GLU A 92 -22.36 2.31 11.01
C GLU A 92 -20.90 2.00 11.27
N LEU A 93 -20.07 2.19 10.24
CA LEU A 93 -18.63 1.95 10.29
C LEU A 93 -18.07 2.63 11.53
N SER A 94 -17.24 1.90 12.27
CA SER A 94 -16.66 2.40 13.51
C SER A 94 -15.94 3.72 13.24
N ARG A 95 -15.83 4.57 14.27
CA ARG A 95 -15.17 5.89 14.12
C ARG A 95 -13.79 5.78 13.45
N ARG A 96 -13.06 4.70 13.75
CA ARG A 96 -11.76 4.36 13.15
C ARG A 96 -11.88 4.00 11.66
N GLU A 97 -12.86 3.19 11.30
CA GLU A 97 -13.08 2.74 9.90
C GLU A 97 -13.48 3.92 8.99
N ARG A 98 -14.26 4.88 9.51
CA ARG A 98 -14.64 6.09 8.76
C ARG A 98 -13.42 6.95 8.43
N GLU A 99 -12.56 7.18 9.42
CA GLU A 99 -11.33 7.95 9.23
C GLU A 99 -10.34 7.25 8.29
N GLU A 100 -10.24 5.91 8.34
CA GLU A 100 -9.39 5.15 7.42
C GLU A 100 -9.89 5.21 5.98
N ILE A 101 -11.19 5.09 5.74
CA ILE A 101 -11.79 5.22 4.41
C ILE A 101 -11.61 6.64 3.88
N GLU A 102 -11.78 7.66 4.71
CA GLU A 102 -11.55 9.04 4.30
C GLU A 102 -10.07 9.27 3.96
N LYS A 103 -9.15 8.74 4.75
CA LYS A 103 -7.71 8.80 4.47
C LYS A 103 -7.35 8.09 3.17
N GLN A 104 -7.96 6.95 2.87
CA GLN A 104 -7.78 6.25 1.59
C GLN A 104 -8.33 7.10 0.43
N ARG A 105 -9.56 7.61 0.53
CA ARG A 105 -10.18 8.48 -0.47
C ARG A 105 -9.37 9.75 -0.72
N ALA A 106 -8.80 10.35 0.32
CA ALA A 106 -7.96 11.53 0.21
C ALA A 106 -6.66 11.24 -0.56
N LYS A 107 -6.01 10.10 -0.28
CA LYS A 107 -4.84 9.63 -1.02
C LYS A 107 -5.19 9.36 -2.49
N GLU A 108 -6.27 8.64 -2.75
CA GLU A 108 -6.73 8.37 -4.11
C GLU A 108 -7.04 9.66 -4.87
N ARG A 109 -7.70 10.63 -4.24
CA ARG A 109 -7.97 11.93 -4.82
C ARG A 109 -6.68 12.69 -5.14
N TYR A 110 -5.72 12.67 -4.23
CA TYR A 110 -4.41 13.28 -4.46
C TYR A 110 -3.70 12.61 -5.64
N MET A 111 -3.64 11.28 -5.67
CA MET A 111 -3.04 10.52 -6.76
C MET A 111 -3.74 10.80 -8.09
N LYS A 112 -5.08 10.84 -8.10
CA LYS A 112 -5.87 11.20 -9.27
C LYS A 112 -5.54 12.60 -9.78
N LEU A 113 -5.51 13.60 -8.89
CA LEU A 113 -5.12 14.97 -9.25
C LEU A 113 -3.67 15.06 -9.75
N HIS A 114 -2.78 14.24 -9.21
CA HIS A 114 -1.38 14.18 -9.63
C HIS A 114 -1.26 13.59 -11.04
N LEU A 115 -1.95 12.49 -11.31
CA LEU A 115 -2.03 11.87 -12.64
C LEU A 115 -2.69 12.79 -13.67
N GLU A 116 -3.72 13.55 -13.26
CA GLU A 116 -4.35 14.59 -14.07
C GLU A 116 -3.44 15.80 -14.32
N GLY A 117 -2.25 15.88 -13.70
CA GLY A 117 -1.35 17.01 -13.86
C GLY A 117 -1.81 18.28 -13.13
N LYS A 118 -2.71 18.16 -12.15
CA LYS A 118 -3.26 19.30 -11.41
C LYS A 118 -2.48 19.65 -10.16
N THR A 119 -1.65 18.75 -9.64
CA THR A 119 -0.72 19.05 -8.54
C THR A 119 0.42 19.92 -9.05
N GLU A 120 0.98 20.76 -8.19
CA GLU A 120 2.09 21.65 -8.57
C GLU A 120 3.31 20.89 -9.10
N GLN A 121 3.60 19.74 -8.48
CA GLN A 121 4.67 18.83 -8.93
C GLN A 121 4.44 18.33 -10.35
N ALA A 122 3.26 17.77 -10.63
CA ALA A 122 2.96 17.25 -11.96
C ALA A 122 2.88 18.37 -13.02
N ARG A 123 2.41 19.56 -12.65
CA ARG A 123 2.48 20.75 -13.52
C ARG A 123 3.91 21.13 -13.85
N ALA A 124 4.80 21.14 -12.87
CA ALA A 124 6.20 21.45 -13.07
C ALA A 124 6.89 20.41 -13.98
N ASP A 125 6.60 19.13 -13.79
CA ASP A 125 7.12 18.06 -14.64
C ASP A 125 6.60 18.17 -16.08
N LEU A 126 5.30 18.43 -16.27
CA LEU A 126 4.73 18.69 -17.59
C LEU A 126 5.33 19.93 -18.26
N ALA A 127 5.54 21.01 -17.49
CA ALA A 127 6.20 22.22 -18.00
C ALA A 127 7.64 21.93 -18.43
N ARG A 128 8.39 21.16 -17.64
CA ARG A 128 9.75 20.73 -17.98
C ARG A 128 9.77 19.90 -19.26
N LEU A 129 8.85 18.94 -19.40
CA LEU A 129 8.71 18.14 -20.62
C LEU A 129 8.34 19.02 -21.83
N ALA A 130 7.48 20.02 -21.66
CA ALA A 130 7.11 20.95 -22.71
C ALA A 130 8.31 21.79 -23.19
N ILE A 131 9.18 22.25 -22.28
CA ILE A 131 10.43 22.96 -22.63
C ILE A 131 11.33 22.05 -23.47
N ILE A 132 11.53 20.79 -23.07
CA ILE A 132 12.35 19.84 -23.83
C ILE A 132 11.76 19.57 -25.21
N LYS A 133 10.44 19.40 -25.31
CA LYS A 133 9.76 19.24 -26.60
C LYS A 133 10.00 20.43 -27.53
N LYS A 134 9.83 21.67 -27.02
CA LYS A 134 10.11 22.90 -27.77
C LYS A 134 11.57 22.95 -28.24
N GLN A 135 12.52 22.69 -27.35
CA GLN A 135 13.94 22.68 -27.72
C GLN A 135 14.27 21.65 -28.80
N ARG A 136 13.64 20.46 -28.76
CA ARG A 136 13.81 19.43 -29.80
C ARG A 136 13.20 19.85 -31.13
N GLU A 137 12.00 20.43 -31.11
CA GLU A 137 11.32 20.94 -32.29
C GLU A 137 12.12 22.08 -32.94
N ASP A 138 12.58 23.05 -32.14
CA ASP A 138 13.40 24.17 -32.61
C ASP A 138 14.74 23.69 -33.18
N ALA A 139 15.37 22.68 -32.57
CA ALA A 139 16.59 22.08 -33.09
C ALA A 139 16.36 21.31 -34.40
N ALA A 140 15.22 20.62 -34.54
CA ALA A 140 14.84 19.96 -35.78
C ALA A 140 14.56 20.98 -36.90
N ARG A 141 13.78 22.03 -36.61
CA ARG A 141 13.54 23.14 -37.55
C ARG A 141 14.83 23.79 -38.01
N LYS A 142 15.73 24.14 -37.09
CA LYS A 142 17.06 24.70 -37.43
C LYS A 142 17.88 23.75 -38.29
N ARG A 143 17.81 22.43 -38.06
CA ARG A 143 18.50 21.45 -38.90
C ARG A 143 17.93 21.36 -40.31
N ASP A 144 16.61 21.43 -40.45
CA ASP A 144 15.95 21.38 -41.75
C ASP A 144 16.15 22.68 -42.54
N GLU A 145 16.13 23.84 -41.87
CA GLU A 145 16.47 25.13 -42.47
C GLU A 145 17.91 25.15 -42.99
N LEU A 146 18.89 24.75 -42.16
CA LEU A 146 20.29 24.65 -42.57
C LEU A 146 20.51 23.65 -43.72
N ARG A 147 19.70 22.60 -43.83
CA ARG A 147 19.76 21.67 -44.97
C ARG A 147 19.22 22.32 -46.24
N LYS A 148 18.08 23.00 -46.17
CA LYS A 148 17.49 23.72 -47.31
C LYS A 148 18.40 24.83 -47.83
N ASP A 149 19.02 25.60 -46.94
CA ASP A 149 19.96 26.65 -47.33
C ASP A 149 21.18 26.07 -48.04
N LYS A 150 21.74 24.97 -47.52
CA LYS A 150 22.84 24.25 -48.18
C LYS A 150 22.46 23.69 -49.54
N GLU A 151 21.28 23.07 -49.67
CA GLU A 151 20.78 22.57 -50.96
C GLU A 151 20.55 23.71 -51.95
N ALA A 152 20.04 24.85 -51.50
CA ALA A 152 19.85 26.04 -52.34
C ALA A 152 21.19 26.62 -52.79
N ASP A 153 22.19 26.67 -51.92
CA ASP A 153 23.54 27.15 -52.27
C ASP A 153 24.28 26.16 -53.19
N GLU A 154 24.12 24.85 -52.99
CA GLU A 154 24.62 23.82 -53.92
C GLU A 154 23.92 23.88 -55.29
N ALA A 155 22.63 24.15 -55.33
CA ALA A 155 21.88 24.31 -56.59
C ALA A 155 22.31 25.58 -57.34
N LYS A 156 22.66 26.65 -56.62
CA LYS A 156 23.21 27.89 -57.21
C LYS A 156 24.64 27.70 -57.70
N SER A 157 25.48 26.91 -57.02
CA SER A 157 26.87 26.68 -57.42
C SER A 157 27.02 25.71 -58.60
N LYS A 158 26.01 24.85 -58.84
CA LYS A 158 25.95 23.93 -60.00
C LYS A 158 25.33 24.57 -61.26
N ARG A 159 24.89 25.83 -61.21
CA ARG A 159 24.24 26.55 -62.30
C ARG A 159 25.16 27.59 -62.90
#